data_AF-A0A3N9UZF6-F1
#
_entry.id   AF-A0A3N9UZF6-F1
#
_cell.length_a   1.000
_cell.length_b   1.000
_cell.length_c   1.000
_cell.angle_alpha   90.00
_cell.angle_beta   90.00
_cell.angle_gamma   90.00
#
_symmetry.space_group_name_H-M   'P 1'
#
loop_
_entity.id
_entity.type
_entity.pdbx_description
1 polymer ?
#
loop_
_entity_poly.entity_id
_entity_poly.type
_entity_poly.pdbx_seq_one_letter_code
_entity_poly.pdbx_strand_id
1 'polypeptide(L)'
;PYYAGIAHLRVSAHLLIRRTGELIQYVPFNRRAWHAGVSCYAGREVCNDFSIGIELEGTDDSAYEDIQYEHLYAVIDALLAAYPTLSREHITGHEHIAPGRKTDPGAFFDWSRLTGGSDSLA
;
A
#
# COMPACT_ATOMS: atom_id res chain seq x y z
N PRO A 1 -8.20 -27.13 3.30
CA PRO A 1 -7.45 -27.34 4.57
C PRO A 1 -6.83 -26.04 5.13
N TYR A 2 -6.06 -25.28 4.34
CA TYR A 2 -5.44 -24.01 4.79
C TYR A 2 -6.45 -22.86 4.96
N TYR A 3 -7.28 -22.60 3.95
CA TYR A 3 -8.24 -21.48 3.95
C TYR A 3 -9.28 -21.53 5.09
N ALA A 4 -9.64 -22.72 5.58
CA ALA A 4 -10.56 -22.87 6.71
C ALA A 4 -9.99 -22.27 8.01
N GLY A 5 -8.66 -22.33 8.20
CA GLY A 5 -8.00 -21.78 9.38
C GLY A 5 -7.94 -20.25 9.38
N ILE A 6 -8.02 -19.61 8.21
CA ILE A 6 -7.93 -18.15 8.06
C ILE A 6 -9.25 -17.50 7.63
N ALA A 7 -10.33 -18.29 7.45
CA ALA A 7 -11.63 -17.79 7.00
C ALA A 7 -12.26 -16.76 7.95
N HIS A 8 -11.86 -16.75 9.23
CA HIS A 8 -12.31 -15.77 10.21
C HIS A 8 -11.55 -14.43 10.11
N LEU A 9 -10.41 -14.40 9.41
CA LEU A 9 -9.66 -13.19 9.16
C LEU A 9 -10.40 -12.35 8.12
N ARG A 10 -10.58 -11.08 8.43
CA ARG A 10 -11.10 -10.09 7.49
C ARG A 10 -9.90 -9.37 6.90
N VAL A 11 -9.58 -9.70 5.66
CA VAL A 11 -8.48 -9.09 4.91
C VAL A 11 -8.97 -8.65 3.55
N SER A 12 -8.66 -7.42 3.18
CA SER A 12 -8.92 -6.90 1.85
C SER A 12 -8.05 -5.67 1.61
N ALA A 13 -7.71 -5.41 0.37
CA ALA A 13 -7.14 -4.15 -0.08
C ALA A 13 -8.16 -3.39 -0.93
N HIS A 14 -7.91 -2.12 -1.23
CA HIS A 14 -8.70 -1.43 -2.25
C HIS A 14 -8.27 -1.90 -3.63
N LEU A 15 -6.95 -1.96 -3.86
CA LEU A 15 -6.35 -2.27 -5.14
C LEU A 15 -5.21 -3.28 -4.99
N LEU A 16 -5.07 -4.17 -5.97
CA LEU A 16 -3.90 -5.03 -6.17
C LEU A 16 -3.29 -4.72 -7.54
N ILE A 17 -1.98 -4.57 -7.59
CA ILE A 17 -1.17 -4.45 -8.80
C ILE A 17 -0.36 -5.73 -8.97
N ARG A 18 -0.73 -6.54 -9.96
CA ARG A 18 -0.05 -7.80 -10.25
C ARG A 18 1.32 -7.56 -10.88
N ARG A 19 2.20 -8.57 -10.86
CA ARG A 19 3.52 -8.48 -11.51
C ARG A 19 3.45 -8.21 -13.00
N THR A 20 2.36 -8.62 -13.65
CA THR A 20 2.07 -8.33 -15.06
C THR A 20 1.64 -6.88 -15.32
N GLY A 21 1.43 -6.08 -14.26
CA GLY A 21 0.81 -4.76 -14.33
C GLY A 21 -0.72 -4.79 -14.25
N GLU A 22 -1.37 -5.95 -14.25
CA GLU A 22 -2.84 -6.01 -14.13
C GLU A 22 -3.32 -5.35 -12.82
N LEU A 23 -4.28 -4.44 -12.94
CA LEU A 23 -4.92 -3.74 -11.82
C LEU A 23 -6.24 -4.40 -11.47
N ILE A 24 -6.37 -4.84 -10.22
CA ILE A 24 -7.60 -5.47 -9.71
C ILE A 24 -8.12 -4.65 -8.52
N GLN A 25 -9.34 -4.13 -8.63
CA GLN A 25 -10.00 -3.43 -7.53
C GLN A 25 -10.91 -4.39 -6.75
N TYR A 26 -10.63 -4.58 -5.46
CA TYR A 26 -11.45 -5.42 -4.57
C TYR A 26 -12.45 -4.61 -3.76
N VAL A 27 -12.07 -3.40 -3.32
CA VAL A 27 -12.92 -2.53 -2.50
C VAL A 27 -12.96 -1.12 -3.11
N PRO A 28 -14.15 -0.50 -3.25
CA PRO A 28 -14.26 0.91 -3.66
C PRO A 28 -13.48 1.82 -2.71
N PHE A 29 -12.78 2.84 -3.24
CA PHE A 29 -11.92 3.75 -2.46
C PHE A 29 -12.67 4.59 -1.40
N ASN A 30 -13.99 4.74 -1.54
CA ASN A 30 -14.85 5.41 -0.56
C ASN A 30 -15.44 4.45 0.50
N ARG A 31 -14.98 3.19 0.52
CA ARG A 31 -15.36 2.19 1.51
C ARG A 31 -14.12 1.70 2.22
N ARG A 32 -14.35 1.15 3.41
CA ARG A 32 -13.28 0.65 4.27
C ARG A 32 -12.83 -0.74 3.83
N ALA A 33 -11.54 -0.88 3.48
CA ALA A 33 -10.87 -2.17 3.36
C ALA A 33 -10.21 -2.60 4.68
N TRP A 34 -9.74 -3.85 4.76
CA TRP A 34 -9.08 -4.43 5.94
C TRP A 34 -7.62 -4.82 5.61
N HIS A 35 -6.77 -3.85 5.29
CA HIS A 35 -5.39 -4.09 4.88
C HIS A 35 -4.38 -3.81 6.01
N ALA A 36 -4.59 -2.74 6.78
CA ALA A 36 -3.62 -2.23 7.74
C ALA A 36 -3.60 -2.99 9.08
N GLY A 37 -4.64 -3.77 9.42
CA GLY A 37 -4.76 -4.44 10.72
C GLY A 37 -4.65 -3.49 11.93
N VAL A 38 -3.98 -3.93 13.00
CA VAL A 38 -3.58 -3.08 14.14
C VAL A 38 -2.42 -2.18 13.70
N SER A 39 -2.66 -0.88 13.64
CA SER A 39 -1.73 0.10 13.09
C SER A 39 -1.94 1.51 13.65
N CYS A 40 -0.92 2.36 13.52
CA CYS A 40 -0.95 3.78 13.89
C CYS A 40 -0.10 4.60 12.92
N TYR A 41 -0.63 5.74 12.45
CA TYR A 41 0.10 6.69 11.61
C TYR A 41 -0.06 8.09 12.18
N ALA A 42 1.06 8.80 12.38
CA ALA A 42 1.08 10.16 12.95
C ALA A 42 0.24 10.31 14.24
N GLY A 43 0.27 9.30 15.12
CA GLY A 43 -0.49 9.29 16.38
C GLY A 43 -1.96 8.91 16.24
N ARG A 44 -2.45 8.62 15.03
CA ARG A 44 -3.82 8.16 14.78
C ARG A 44 -3.85 6.65 14.55
N GLU A 45 -4.56 5.95 15.44
CA GLU A 45 -4.75 4.50 15.37
C GLU A 45 -5.79 4.08 14.32
N VAL A 46 -5.78 2.80 13.96
CA VAL A 46 -6.76 2.15 13.06
C VAL A 46 -6.71 2.72 11.64
N CYS A 47 -5.56 2.56 10.97
CA CYS A 47 -5.33 3.15 9.63
C CYS A 47 -6.37 2.73 8.59
N ASN A 48 -6.99 1.55 8.71
CA ASN A 48 -8.09 1.14 7.82
C ASN A 48 -9.23 2.17 7.74
N ASP A 49 -9.45 2.99 8.77
CA ASP A 49 -10.55 3.95 8.83
C ASP A 49 -10.28 5.22 8.00
N PHE A 50 -9.03 5.45 7.57
CA PHE A 50 -8.63 6.70 6.92
C PHE A 50 -7.55 6.56 5.85
N SER A 51 -7.29 5.34 5.38
CA SER A 51 -6.27 5.09 4.36
C SER A 51 -6.80 4.26 3.20
N ILE A 52 -6.10 4.35 2.07
CA ILE A 52 -6.31 3.50 0.90
C ILE A 52 -5.16 2.50 0.81
N GLY A 53 -5.43 1.23 1.11
CA GLY A 53 -4.47 0.14 0.86
C GLY A 53 -4.36 -0.25 -0.61
N ILE A 54 -3.13 -0.20 -1.13
CA ILE A 54 -2.72 -0.70 -2.44
C ILE A 54 -1.70 -1.81 -2.19
N GLU A 55 -1.97 -3.01 -2.72
CA GLU A 55 -1.07 -4.16 -2.64
C GLU A 55 -0.32 -4.30 -3.97
N LEU A 56 0.96 -4.65 -3.90
CA LEU A 56 1.73 -5.09 -5.07
C LEU A 56 1.98 -6.59 -4.93
N GLU A 57 1.68 -7.36 -5.97
CA GLU A 57 2.00 -8.79 -6.00
C GLU A 57 3.52 -8.97 -5.96
N GLY A 58 4.00 -9.68 -4.94
CA GLY A 58 5.42 -9.88 -4.70
C GLY A 58 5.69 -10.92 -3.62
N THR A 59 6.96 -11.07 -3.26
CA THR A 59 7.43 -11.88 -2.14
C THR A 59 8.44 -11.07 -1.34
N ASP A 60 8.72 -11.50 -0.10
CA ASP A 60 9.72 -10.82 0.76
C ASP A 60 11.15 -10.86 0.21
N ASP A 61 11.40 -11.68 -0.82
CA ASP A 61 12.73 -12.00 -1.34
C ASP A 61 12.95 -11.58 -2.81
N SER A 62 12.01 -10.81 -3.41
CA SER A 62 12.11 -10.44 -4.83
C SER A 62 11.77 -8.97 -5.11
N ALA A 63 12.48 -8.41 -6.09
CA ALA A 63 12.18 -7.08 -6.61
C ALA A 63 10.80 -7.03 -7.27
N TYR A 64 10.14 -5.88 -7.13
CA TYR A 64 8.95 -5.53 -7.88
C TYR A 64 9.31 -5.15 -9.32
N GLU A 65 8.41 -5.44 -10.26
CA GLU A 65 8.61 -5.16 -11.67
C GLU A 65 8.43 -3.67 -11.99
N ASP A 66 9.13 -3.15 -13.00
CA ASP A 66 9.03 -1.76 -13.43
C ASP A 66 7.57 -1.36 -13.74
N ILE A 67 6.81 -2.24 -14.39
CA ILE A 67 5.40 -2.03 -14.71
C ILE A 67 4.51 -1.86 -13.46
N GLN A 68 4.88 -2.48 -12.34
CA GLN A 68 4.14 -2.29 -11.09
C GLN A 68 4.32 -0.87 -10.56
N TYR A 69 5.53 -0.32 -10.65
CA TYR A 69 5.79 1.07 -10.27
C TYR A 69 5.08 2.04 -11.20
N GLU A 70 5.14 1.84 -12.51
CA GLU A 70 4.45 2.69 -13.50
C GLU A 70 2.94 2.81 -13.20
N HIS A 71 2.28 1.68 -12.95
CA HIS A 71 0.86 1.69 -12.59
C HIS A 71 0.61 2.21 -11.18
N LEU A 72 1.51 1.97 -10.23
CA LEU A 72 1.42 2.58 -8.90
C LEU A 72 1.43 4.12 -9.00
N TYR A 73 2.29 4.71 -9.83
CA TYR A 73 2.27 6.17 -10.08
C TYR A 73 0.94 6.65 -10.62
N ALA A 74 0.46 6.01 -11.68
CA ALA A 74 -0.79 6.40 -12.31
C ALA A 74 -1.97 6.34 -11.33
N VAL A 75 -1.99 5.31 -10.47
CA VAL A 75 -2.99 5.17 -9.41
C VAL A 75 -2.85 6.27 -8.36
N ILE A 76 -1.64 6.53 -7.88
CA ILE A 76 -1.38 7.58 -6.87
C ILE A 76 -1.81 8.94 -7.42
N ASP A 77 -1.43 9.29 -8.65
CA ASP A 77 -1.81 10.57 -9.27
C ASP A 77 -3.32 10.70 -9.43
N ALA A 78 -4.00 9.63 -9.87
CA ALA A 78 -5.45 9.62 -9.98
C ALA A 78 -6.14 9.78 -8.60
N LEU A 79 -5.62 9.13 -7.56
CA LEU A 79 -6.15 9.25 -6.20
C LEU A 79 -5.94 10.66 -5.62
N LEU A 80 -4.77 11.25 -5.79
CA LEU A 80 -4.48 12.61 -5.35
C LEU A 80 -5.36 13.64 -6.06
N ALA A 81 -5.61 13.45 -7.36
CA ALA A 81 -6.52 14.30 -8.12
C ALA A 81 -7.99 14.15 -7.66
N ALA A 82 -8.41 12.94 -7.30
CA ALA A 82 -9.81 12.65 -6.93
C ALA A 82 -10.13 12.96 -5.45
N TYR A 83 -9.15 12.87 -4.55
CA TYR A 83 -9.31 13.04 -3.12
C TYR A 83 -8.36 14.12 -2.59
N PRO A 84 -8.80 15.40 -2.52
CA PRO A 84 -7.95 16.53 -2.12
C PRO A 84 -7.35 16.44 -0.71
N THR A 85 -7.86 15.54 0.14
CA THR A 85 -7.32 15.28 1.48
C THR A 85 -6.13 14.33 1.47
N LEU A 86 -5.82 13.68 0.35
CA LEU A 86 -4.62 12.86 0.18
C LEU A 86 -3.44 13.73 -0.21
N SER A 87 -2.24 13.33 0.21
CA SER A 87 -0.98 14.01 -0.10
C SER A 87 0.13 12.98 -0.32
N ARG A 88 1.11 13.32 -1.16
CA ARG A 88 2.32 12.50 -1.37
C ARG A 88 3.14 12.33 -0.09
N GLU A 89 3.09 13.32 0.80
CA GLU A 89 3.75 13.28 2.12
C GLU A 89 3.20 12.18 3.03
N HIS A 90 1.99 11.70 2.76
CA HIS A 90 1.31 10.68 3.55
C HIS A 90 1.36 9.28 2.92
N ILE A 91 2.15 9.10 1.86
CA ILE A 91 2.45 7.77 1.33
C ILE A 91 3.41 7.09 2.29
N THR A 92 3.03 5.91 2.76
CA THR A 92 3.80 5.15 3.74
C THR A 92 3.62 3.65 3.55
N GLY A 93 4.57 2.87 4.05
CA GLY A 93 4.53 1.42 4.00
C GLY A 93 3.90 0.80 5.24
N HIS A 94 3.57 -0.49 5.17
CA HIS A 94 2.91 -1.20 6.27
C HIS A 94 3.86 -1.40 7.46
N GLU A 95 5.15 -1.58 7.19
CA GLU A 95 6.22 -1.67 8.19
C GLU A 95 6.30 -0.43 9.07
N HIS A 96 5.96 0.75 8.52
CA HIS A 96 5.99 2.01 9.24
C HIS A 96 4.77 2.24 10.14
N ILE A 97 3.58 1.78 9.72
CA ILE A 97 2.35 1.94 10.51
C ILE A 97 2.10 0.79 11.50
N ALA A 98 2.82 -0.32 11.36
CA ALA A 98 2.69 -1.50 12.20
C ALA A 98 4.06 -2.12 12.55
N PRO A 99 4.97 -1.35 13.18
CA PRO A 99 6.33 -1.79 13.46
C PRO A 99 6.35 -3.06 14.33
N GLY A 100 7.23 -4.00 14.01
CA GLY A 100 7.36 -5.29 14.69
C GLY A 100 6.29 -6.33 14.33
N ARG A 101 5.19 -5.93 13.68
CA ARG A 101 4.15 -6.85 13.16
C ARG A 101 4.29 -7.09 11.66
N LYS A 102 4.72 -6.08 10.91
CA LYS A 102 4.75 -6.08 9.45
C LYS A 102 6.09 -5.61 8.92
N THR A 103 6.44 -6.16 7.75
CA THR A 103 7.70 -5.92 7.04
C THR A 103 7.46 -5.45 5.61
N ASP A 104 6.25 -5.62 5.07
CA ASP A 104 5.86 -5.17 3.73
C ASP A 104 5.78 -3.63 3.62
N PRO A 105 6.13 -3.02 2.46
CA PRO A 105 6.49 -3.68 1.19
C PRO A 105 7.93 -4.22 1.13
N GLY A 106 8.72 -4.02 2.19
CA GLY A 106 10.00 -4.69 2.39
C GLY A 106 11.19 -4.03 1.69
N ALA A 107 12.38 -4.61 1.92
CA ALA A 107 13.65 -4.05 1.45
C ALA A 107 13.78 -4.02 -0.09
N PHE A 108 12.95 -4.76 -0.80
CA PHE A 108 12.94 -4.82 -2.27
C PHE A 108 12.00 -3.79 -2.92
N PHE A 109 11.25 -3.03 -2.12
CA PHE A 109 10.50 -1.89 -2.60
C PHE A 109 11.39 -0.66 -2.71
N ASP A 110 11.49 -0.11 -3.91
CA ASP A 110 12.33 1.05 -4.22
C ASP A 110 11.56 2.35 -3.96
N TRP A 111 11.61 2.81 -2.70
CA TRP A 111 11.01 4.06 -2.25
C TRP A 111 11.52 5.29 -3.02
N SER A 112 12.75 5.25 -3.55
CA SER A 112 13.33 6.39 -4.27
C SER A 112 12.57 6.73 -5.55
N ARG A 113 11.94 5.70 -6.15
CA ARG A 113 11.09 5.91 -7.32
C ARG A 113 9.85 6.72 -6.94
N LEU A 114 9.26 6.47 -5.76
CA LEU A 114 8.05 7.16 -5.30
C LEU A 114 8.30 8.63 -4.89
N THR A 115 9.46 8.91 -4.34
CA THR A 115 9.79 10.23 -3.78
C THR A 115 10.36 11.19 -4.80
N GLY A 116 10.54 10.78 -6.06
CA GLY A 116 10.99 11.64 -7.15
C GLY A 116 12.31 12.33 -6.80
N GLY A 117 13.41 11.58 -6.82
CA GLY A 117 14.81 12.05 -6.71
C GLY A 117 14.97 13.50 -6.26
N SER A 118 14.87 13.72 -4.96
CA SER A 118 15.21 14.99 -4.31
C SER A 118 16.29 14.72 -3.27
N ASP A 119 17.46 14.25 -3.73
CA ASP A 119 18.69 14.55 -3.02
C ASP A 119 18.95 16.05 -3.18
N SER A 120 18.37 16.82 -2.27
CA SER A 120 18.97 18.08 -1.85
C SER A 120 18.97 18.05 -0.33
N LEU A 121 19.98 17.37 0.20
CA LEU A 121 20.42 17.51 1.58
C LEU A 121 20.64 19.00 1.89
N ALA A 122 20.20 19.39 3.08
CA ALA A 122 20.68 20.55 3.79
C ALA A 122 22.20 20.49 4.00
#